data_AF-R5WBI1-F1
#
_entry.id   AF-R5WBI1-F1
#
_cell.length_a   1.000
_cell.length_b   1.000
_cell.length_c   1.000
_cell.angle_alpha   90.00
_cell.angle_beta   90.00
_cell.angle_gamma   90.00
#
_symmetry.space_group_name_H-M   'P 1'
#
loop_
_entity.id
_entity.type
_entity.pdbx_description
1 polymer ?
#
loop_
_entity_poly.entity_id
_entity_poly.type
_entity_poly.pdbx_seq_one_letter_code
_entity_poly.pdbx_strand_id
1 'polypeptide(L)' 'MRIKKTDPARHIKEQLLEEMNQLNQSLETVHSNFENVSDPDLIDCYIYEMNALSFRYKYLLRQIKSYEA' A
#
# COMPACT_ATOMS: atom_id res chain seq x y z
N MET A 1 -34.48 0.94 14.56
CA MET A 1 -33.15 0.60 14.00
C MET A 1 -32.46 1.90 13.61
N ARG A 2 -31.55 2.42 14.44
CA ARG A 2 -30.80 3.66 14.11
C ARG A 2 -29.75 3.30 13.06
N ILE A 3 -29.98 3.68 11.82
CA ILE A 3 -28.96 3.67 10.78
C ILE A 3 -27.89 4.65 11.25
N LYS A 4 -26.78 4.15 11.81
CA LYS A 4 -25.62 4.99 12.11
C LYS A 4 -25.15 5.48 10.76
N LYS A 5 -25.41 6.74 10.43
CA LYS A 5 -24.75 7.41 9.30
C LYS A 5 -23.26 7.40 9.63
N THR A 6 -22.55 6.40 9.12
CA THR A 6 -21.10 6.33 9.19
C THR A 6 -20.58 7.58 8.48
N ASP A 7 -19.78 8.34 9.21
CA ASP A 7 -19.12 9.53 8.67
C ASP A 7 -18.31 9.11 7.43
N PRO A 8 -18.60 9.66 6.25
CA PRO A 8 -17.90 9.30 5.02
C PRO A 8 -16.39 9.53 5.13
N ALA A 9 -15.93 10.53 5.89
CA ALA A 9 -14.50 10.77 6.11
C ALA A 9 -13.84 9.63 6.91
N ARG A 10 -14.55 9.09 7.90
CA ARG A 10 -14.07 7.94 8.68
C ARG A 10 -13.98 6.68 7.81
N HIS A 11 -14.98 6.45 6.95
CA HIS A 11 -14.97 5.29 6.06
C HIS A 11 -13.81 5.36 5.06
N ILE A 12 -13.57 6.54 4.46
CA ILE A 12 -12.45 6.74 3.54
C ILE A 12 -11.10 6.51 4.26
N LYS A 13 -10.95 7.00 5.50
CA LYS A 13 -9.73 6.76 6.29
C LYS A 13 -9.51 5.26 6.56
N GLU A 14 -10.56 4.53 6.93
CA GLU A 14 -10.49 3.07 7.14
C GLU A 14 -10.06 2.34 5.85
N GLN A 15 -10.61 2.73 4.69
CA GLN A 15 -10.20 2.18 3.40
C GLN A 15 -8.73 2.47 3.06
N LEU A 16 -8.26 3.70 3.29
CA LEU A 16 -6.85 4.06 3.05
C LEU A 16 -5.88 3.28 3.93
N LEU A 17 -6.26 2.98 5.18
CA LEU A 17 -5.47 2.15 6.09
C LEU A 17 -5.46 0.69 5.64
N GLU A 18 -6.59 0.17 5.15
CA GLU A 18 -6.66 -1.18 4.57
C GLU A 18 -5.76 -1.29 3.33
N GLU A 19 -5.83 -0.32 2.42
CA GLU A 19 -4.96 -0.25 1.25
C GLU A 19 -3.47 -0.18 1.65
N MET A 20 -3.14 0.56 2.71
CA MET A 20 -1.76 0.64 3.22
C MET A 20 -1.28 -0.73 3.75
N ASN A 21 -2.13 -1.47 4.45
CA ASN A 21 -1.79 -2.80 4.95
C ASN A 21 -1.56 -3.80 3.81
N GLN A 22 -2.42 -3.79 2.79
CA GLN A 22 -2.27 -4.62 1.59
C GLN A 22 -0.97 -4.28 0.83
N LEU A 23 -0.64 -2.99 0.75
CA LEU A 23 0.60 -2.53 0.13
C LEU A 23 1.84 -3.04 0.89
N ASN A 24 1.82 -3.00 2.22
CA ASN A 24 2.93 -3.51 3.04
C ASN A 24 3.14 -5.01 2.84
N GLN A 25 2.07 -5.81 2.79
CA GLN A 25 2.16 -7.24 2.48
C GLN A 25 2.73 -7.49 1.08
N SER A 26 2.36 -6.66 0.11
CA SER A 26 2.89 -6.73 -1.25
C SER A 26 4.38 -6.40 -1.28
N LEU A 27 4.81 -5.37 -0.55
CA LEU A 27 6.23 -5.01 -0.40
C LEU A 27 7.04 -6.14 0.23
N GLU A 28 6.54 -6.75 1.30
CA GLU A 28 7.20 -7.91 1.95
C GLU A 28 7.32 -9.09 0.98
N THR A 29 6.27 -9.37 0.22
CA THR A 29 6.25 -10.46 -0.76
C THR A 29 7.28 -10.23 -1.87
N VAL A 30 7.27 -9.04 -2.48
CA VAL A 30 8.21 -8.67 -3.55
C VAL A 30 9.65 -8.67 -3.02
N HIS A 31 9.87 -8.19 -1.79
CA HIS A 31 11.19 -8.21 -1.16
C HIS A 31 11.69 -9.64 -0.92
N SER A 32 10.83 -10.52 -0.39
CA SER A 32 11.18 -11.93 -0.21
C SER A 32 11.47 -12.63 -1.54
N ASN A 33 10.68 -12.36 -2.58
CA ASN A 33 10.90 -12.94 -3.90
C ASN A 33 12.19 -12.43 -4.55
N PHE A 34 12.48 -11.14 -4.39
CA PHE A 34 13.71 -10.52 -4.89
C PHE A 34 14.97 -11.14 -4.29
N GLU A 35 14.99 -11.37 -2.98
CA GLU A 35 16.13 -11.98 -2.27
C GLU A 35 16.42 -13.41 -2.75
N ASN A 36 15.41 -14.13 -3.24
CA ASN A 36 15.52 -15.54 -3.64
C ASN A 36 15.66 -15.76 -5.16
N VAL A 37 15.61 -14.70 -5.97
CA VAL A 37 15.67 -14.82 -7.43
C VAL A 37 17.09 -14.67 -7.96
N SER A 38 17.45 -15.46 -8.97
CA SER A 38 18.75 -15.38 -9.66
C SER A 38 18.62 -15.10 -11.16
N ASP A 39 17.38 -15.02 -11.65
CA ASP A 39 17.08 -14.66 -13.03
C ASP A 39 17.22 -13.13 -13.21
N PRO A 40 18.12 -12.65 -14.08
CA PRO A 40 18.36 -11.22 -14.30
C PRO A 40 17.12 -10.43 -14.75
N ASP A 41 16.26 -11.01 -15.60
CA ASP A 41 15.07 -10.32 -16.09
C ASP A 41 14.04 -10.15 -14.95
N LEU A 42 13.93 -11.17 -14.08
CA LEU A 42 13.06 -11.08 -12.90
C LEU A 42 13.60 -10.11 -11.84
N ILE A 43 14.92 -10.02 -11.68
CA ILE A 43 15.56 -9.01 -10.82
C ILE A 43 15.13 -7.60 -11.26
N ASP A 44 15.21 -7.30 -12.56
CA ASP A 44 14.78 -6.00 -13.09
C ASP A 44 13.28 -5.77 -12.88
N CYS A 45 12.43 -6.79 -13.12
CA CYS A 45 11.00 -6.71 -12.84
C CYS A 45 10.72 -6.31 -11.39
N TYR A 46 11.38 -6.96 -10.42
CA TYR A 46 11.18 -6.65 -9.00
C TYR A 46 11.71 -5.27 -8.61
N ILE A 47 12.78 -4.77 -9.24
CA ILE A 47 13.25 -3.40 -9.02
C ILE A 47 12.17 -2.39 -9.46
N TYR A 48 11.56 -2.59 -10.62
CA TYR A 48 10.46 -1.74 -11.09
C TYR A 48 9.22 -1.86 -10.20
N GLU A 49 8.89 -3.07 -9.76
CA GLU A 49 7.76 -3.32 -8.87
C GLU A 49 7.95 -2.67 -7.49
N MET A 50 9.10 -2.85 -6.84
CA MET A 50 9.42 -2.18 -5.57
C MET A 50 9.37 -0.67 -5.69
N ASN A 51 9.85 -0.10 -6.81
CA ASN A 51 9.75 1.34 -7.05
C ASN A 51 8.28 1.79 -7.15
N ALA A 52 7.46 1.09 -7.92
CA ALA A 52 6.04 1.38 -8.05
C ALA A 52 5.31 1.30 -6.70
N LEU A 53 5.55 0.25 -5.93
CA LEU A 53 4.99 0.07 -4.58
C LEU A 53 5.46 1.18 -3.63
N SER A 54 6.73 1.59 -3.71
CA SER A 54 7.27 2.70 -2.91
C SER A 54 6.62 4.05 -3.23
N PHE A 55 6.33 4.32 -4.51
CA PHE A 55 5.56 5.51 -4.90
C PHE A 55 4.13 5.47 -4.36
N ARG A 56 3.48 4.32 -4.46
CA ARG A 56 2.13 4.10 -3.91
C ARG A 56 2.09 4.29 -2.39
N TYR A 57 3.11 3.82 -1.68
CA TYR A 57 3.26 4.01 -0.24
C TYR A 57 3.32 5.49 0.12
N LYS A 58 4.20 6.24 -0.54
CA LYS A 58 4.34 7.69 -0.33
C LYS A 58 3.03 8.43 -0.61
N TYR A 59 2.30 8.03 -1.64
CA TYR A 59 0.99 8.60 -1.95
C TYR A 59 -0.04 8.31 -0.84
N LEU A 60 -0.21 7.04 -0.45
CA LEU A 60 -1.16 6.65 0.60
C LEU A 60 -0.85 7.35 1.93
N LEU A 61 0.43 7.45 2.28
CA LEU A 61 0.86 8.14 3.50
C LEU A 61 0.45 9.62 3.50
N ARG A 62 0.54 10.30 2.35
CA ARG A 62 0.08 11.69 2.22
C ARG A 62 -1.44 11.79 2.35
N GLN A 63 -2.18 10.88 1.72
CA GLN A 63 -3.64 10.84 1.80
C GLN A 63 -4.09 10.63 3.25
N ILE A 64 -3.56 9.62 3.96
CA ILE A 64 -3.93 9.34 5.36
C ILE A 64 -3.68 10.57 6.24
N LYS A 65 -2.52 11.22 6.11
CA LYS A 65 -2.18 12.45 6.86
C LYS A 65 -3.14 13.59 6.59
N SER A 66 -3.67 13.73 5.37
CA SER A 66 -4.67 14.76 5.06
C SER A 66 -6.02 14.56 5.76
N TYR A 67 -6.30 13.35 6.25
CA TYR A 67 -7.49 13.05 7.07
C TYR A 67 -7.20 13.08 8.58
N GLU A 68 -5.99 13.44 8.99
CA GLU A 68 -5.61 13.64 10.40
C GLU A 68 -5.57 15.10 10.83
N ALA A 69 -5.53 16.04 9.86
CA ALA A 69 -5.54 17.48 10.06
C ALA A 69 -6.97 18.02 10.17
#